data_AF-A0A3M2M0I9-F1
#
_entry.id   AF-A0A3M2M0I9-F1
#
_cell.length_a   1.000
_cell.length_b   1.000
_cell.length_c   1.000
_cell.angle_alpha   90.00
_cell.angle_beta   90.00
_cell.angle_gamma   90.00
#
_symmetry.space_group_name_H-M   'P 1'
#
loop_
_entity.id
_entity.type
_entity.pdbx_description
1 polymer ?
#
loop_
_entity_poly.entity_id
_entity_poly.type
_entity_poly.pdbx_seq_one_letter_code
_entity_poly.pdbx_strand_id
1 'polypeptide(L)'
;MQVRLSIDLEAFASLQWRKTVRAPARPGMPARRHLDVCVFSYLAAELRSGDIAVDGPDSYANLRDQLMSWQECQPLVDAFHAQAGIPTDAAAPTP
;
A
#
# COMPACT_ATOMS: atom_id res chain seq x y z
N MET A 1 -23.20 -22.37 -5.20
CA MET A 1 -23.04 -21.77 -3.86
C MET A 1 -22.72 -20.29 -4.06
N GLN A 2 -23.58 -19.38 -3.61
CA GLN A 2 -23.44 -17.94 -3.87
C GLN A 2 -22.84 -17.27 -2.62
N VAL A 3 -21.61 -16.78 -2.70
CA VAL A 3 -20.99 -16.01 -1.62
C VAL A 3 -21.47 -14.56 -1.75
N ARG A 4 -22.13 -14.04 -0.72
CA ARG A 4 -22.38 -12.59 -0.60
C ARG A 4 -21.30 -11.98 0.28
N LEU A 5 -20.59 -10.99 -0.27
CA LEU A 5 -19.66 -10.16 0.47
C LEU A 5 -20.30 -8.79 0.68
N SER A 6 -20.27 -8.30 1.92
CA SER A 6 -20.63 -6.92 2.27
C SER A 6 -19.36 -6.15 2.59
N ILE A 7 -19.24 -4.94 2.06
CA ILE A 7 -18.08 -4.06 2.27
C ILE A 7 -18.57 -2.79 2.96
N ASP A 8 -17.90 -2.40 4.04
CA ASP A 8 -18.12 -1.11 4.69
C ASP A 8 -17.29 -0.02 4.00
N LEU A 9 -17.98 0.87 3.28
CA LEU A 9 -17.36 1.99 2.59
C LEU A 9 -16.87 3.09 3.53
N GLU A 10 -17.42 3.18 4.74
CA GLU A 10 -16.98 4.19 5.73
C GLU A 10 -15.63 3.82 6.32
N ALA A 11 -15.39 2.53 6.57
CA ALA A 11 -14.11 2.01 7.03
C ALA A 11 -13.05 1.94 5.91
N PHE A 12 -13.46 1.66 4.68
CA PHE A 12 -12.53 1.47 3.56
C PHE A 12 -12.11 2.78 2.86
N ALA A 13 -13.08 3.66 2.54
CA ALA A 13 -12.84 4.76 1.61
C ALA A 13 -12.68 6.11 2.32
N SER A 14 -11.72 6.91 1.83
CA SER A 14 -11.57 8.30 2.29
C SER A 14 -12.84 9.13 2.07
N LEU A 15 -12.96 10.26 2.77
CA LEU A 15 -14.12 11.16 2.62
C LEU A 15 -14.36 11.60 1.17
N GLN A 16 -13.28 11.80 0.40
CA GLN A 16 -13.36 12.19 -1.01
C GLN A 16 -13.94 11.04 -1.85
N TRP A 17 -13.41 9.82 -1.68
CA TRP A 17 -13.91 8.66 -2.39
C TRP A 17 -15.35 8.34 -2.02
N ARG A 18 -15.76 8.50 -0.76
CA ARG A 18 -17.15 8.31 -0.32
C ARG A 18 -18.13 9.18 -1.10
N LYS A 19 -17.78 10.46 -1.34
CA LYS A 19 -18.61 11.38 -2.12
C LYS A 19 -18.70 10.97 -3.60
N THR A 20 -17.59 10.50 -4.17
CA THR A 20 -17.50 10.12 -5.59
C THR A 20 -18.16 8.76 -5.88
N VAL A 21 -18.01 7.80 -4.97
CA VAL A 21 -18.51 6.43 -5.12
C VAL A 21 -20.01 6.36 -4.87
N ARG A 22 -20.59 7.19 -4.00
CA ARG A 22 -22.03 7.22 -3.77
C ARG A 22 -22.73 7.85 -4.98
N ALA A 23 -23.61 7.10 -5.65
CA ALA A 23 -24.39 7.62 -6.78
C ALA A 23 -25.62 8.40 -6.26
N PRO A 24 -25.72 9.72 -6.47
CA PRO A 24 -26.89 10.48 -6.02
C PRO A 24 -28.19 10.02 -6.68
N ALA A 25 -28.09 9.54 -7.94
CA ALA A 25 -29.22 9.06 -8.73
C ALA A 25 -29.74 7.68 -8.30
N ARG A 26 -28.99 6.92 -7.50
CA ARG A 26 -29.38 5.58 -7.03
C ARG A 26 -28.99 5.37 -5.56
N PRO A 27 -29.82 5.84 -4.62
CA PRO A 27 -29.59 5.65 -3.19
C PRO A 27 -29.37 4.16 -2.88
N GLY A 28 -28.28 3.83 -2.18
CA GLY A 28 -27.94 2.46 -1.80
C GLY A 28 -27.12 1.66 -2.82
N MET A 29 -26.85 2.18 -4.02
CA MET A 29 -25.94 1.55 -4.98
C MET A 29 -24.71 2.42 -5.24
N PRO A 30 -23.48 1.87 -5.17
CA PRO A 30 -22.30 2.61 -5.57
C PRO A 30 -22.31 2.86 -7.08
N ALA A 31 -21.78 3.99 -7.51
CA ALA A 31 -21.42 4.23 -8.90
C ALA A 31 -20.29 3.25 -9.26
N ARG A 32 -20.64 2.13 -9.91
CA ARG A 32 -19.75 0.97 -10.08
C ARG A 32 -18.36 1.35 -10.61
N ARG A 33 -18.31 2.16 -11.68
CA ARG A 33 -17.05 2.62 -12.26
C ARG A 33 -16.18 3.41 -11.29
N HIS A 34 -16.78 4.26 -10.45
CA HIS A 34 -16.03 5.02 -9.44
C HIS A 34 -15.54 4.13 -8.31
N LEU A 35 -16.34 3.12 -7.91
CA LEU A 35 -15.90 2.12 -6.95
C LEU A 35 -14.70 1.34 -7.49
N ASP A 36 -14.76 0.90 -8.75
CA ASP A 36 -13.66 0.15 -9.36
C ASP A 36 -12.38 1.00 -9.38
N VAL A 37 -12.45 2.27 -9.80
CA VAL A 37 -11.29 3.19 -9.78
C VAL A 37 -10.77 3.42 -8.36
N CYS A 38 -11.65 3.61 -7.37
CA CYS A 38 -11.28 3.75 -5.96
C CYS A 38 -10.45 2.54 -5.48
N VAL A 39 -10.97 1.33 -5.70
CA VAL A 39 -10.32 0.08 -5.29
C VAL A 39 -8.97 -0.10 -6.00
N PHE A 40 -8.92 0.11 -7.31
CA PHE A 40 -7.66 -0.04 -8.07
C PHE A 40 -6.62 1.02 -7.71
N SER A 41 -7.04 2.23 -7.31
CA SER A 41 -6.10 3.27 -6.84
C SER A 41 -5.41 2.84 -5.54
N TYR A 42 -6.17 2.30 -4.59
CA TYR A 42 -5.60 1.78 -3.35
C TYR A 42 -4.72 0.56 -3.62
N LEU A 43 -5.20 -0.41 -4.41
CA LEU A 43 -4.41 -1.59 -4.76
C LEU A 43 -3.08 -1.21 -5.43
N ALA A 44 -3.08 -0.24 -6.34
CA ALA A 44 -1.85 0.23 -6.98
C ALA A 44 -0.89 0.93 -6.00
N ALA A 45 -1.40 1.58 -4.96
CA ALA A 45 -0.58 2.18 -3.91
C ALA A 45 0.10 1.10 -3.06
N GLU A 46 -0.66 0.11 -2.59
CA GLU A 46 -0.15 -1.02 -1.78
C GLU A 46 0.86 -1.89 -2.55
N LEU A 47 0.64 -2.11 -3.85
CA LEU A 47 1.61 -2.79 -4.72
C LEU A 47 2.91 -1.98 -4.87
N ARG A 48 2.82 -0.65 -4.90
CA ARG A 48 3.98 0.24 -5.04
C ARG A 48 4.78 0.35 -3.74
N SER A 49 4.11 0.39 -2.59
CA SER A 49 4.79 0.35 -1.27
C SER A 49 5.37 -1.03 -0.97
N GLY A 50 4.87 -2.08 -1.63
CA GLY A 50 5.29 -3.46 -1.40
C GLY A 50 4.54 -4.14 -0.24
N ASP A 51 3.48 -3.52 0.26
CA ASP A 51 2.61 -4.08 1.32
C ASP A 51 1.79 -5.26 0.80
N ILE A 52 1.52 -5.29 -0.52
CA ILE A 52 0.87 -6.39 -1.22
C ILE A 52 1.78 -6.90 -2.33
N ALA A 53 1.83 -8.23 -2.49
CA ALA A 53 2.48 -8.90 -3.61
C ALA A 53 1.52 -9.89 -4.28
N VAL A 54 1.75 -10.17 -5.56
CA VAL A 54 0.97 -11.15 -6.34
C VAL A 54 1.75 -12.46 -6.42
N ASP A 55 1.07 -13.59 -6.21
CA ASP A 55 1.65 -14.92 -6.36
C ASP A 55 1.86 -15.26 -7.86
N GLY A 56 2.95 -15.96 -8.18
CA GLY A 56 3.43 -16.16 -9.56
C GLY A 56 3.95 -14.89 -10.26
N PRO A 57 4.87 -14.12 -9.64
CA PRO A 57 5.33 -12.83 -10.14
C PRO A 57 6.30 -12.91 -11.32
N ASP A 58 6.58 -14.07 -11.91
CA ASP A 58 7.58 -14.24 -12.99
C ASP A 58 7.33 -13.32 -14.21
N SER A 59 6.11 -12.80 -14.34
CA SER A 59 5.69 -11.86 -15.41
C SER A 59 5.80 -10.37 -15.04
N TYR A 60 6.11 -10.03 -13.78
CA TYR A 60 6.14 -8.67 -13.26
C TYR A 60 7.47 -8.39 -12.53
N ALA A 61 7.98 -7.16 -12.62
CA ALA A 61 9.24 -6.78 -12.00
C ALA A 61 9.21 -7.07 -10.48
N ASN A 62 10.17 -7.86 -10.00
CA ASN A 62 10.31 -8.12 -8.57
C ASN A 62 10.84 -6.86 -7.89
N LEU A 63 10.05 -6.28 -6.98
CA LEU A 63 10.42 -5.07 -6.26
C LEU A 63 11.73 -5.25 -5.47
N ARG A 64 12.01 -6.48 -5.00
CA ARG A 64 13.26 -6.77 -4.27
C ARG A 64 14.50 -6.57 -5.13
N ASP A 65 14.40 -6.78 -6.44
CA ASP A 65 15.51 -6.60 -7.36
C ASP A 65 15.83 -5.11 -7.59
N GLN A 66 14.94 -4.20 -7.17
CA GLN A 66 15.14 -2.74 -7.23
C GLN A 66 15.73 -2.17 -5.94
N LEU A 67 15.90 -2.99 -4.90
CA LEU A 67 16.48 -2.58 -3.63
C LEU A 67 17.98 -2.85 -3.61
N MET A 68 18.72 -1.98 -2.90
CA MET A 68 20.12 -2.22 -2.61
C MET A 68 20.25 -3.43 -1.70
N SER A 69 21.26 -4.25 -1.96
CA SER A 69 21.61 -5.36 -1.07
C SER A 69 22.04 -4.83 0.30
N TRP A 70 21.92 -5.66 1.33
CA TRP A 70 22.37 -5.27 2.67
C TRP A 70 23.86 -4.85 2.70
N GLN A 71 24.71 -5.49 1.89
CA GLN A 71 26.13 -5.16 1.78
C GLN A 71 26.36 -3.76 1.21
N GLU A 72 25.51 -3.31 0.29
CA GLU A 72 25.56 -1.95 -0.26
C GLU A 72 24.93 -0.92 0.68
N CYS A 73 23.92 -1.33 1.46
CA CYS A 73 23.26 -0.48 2.47
C CYS A 73 24.16 -0.21 3.68
N GLN A 74 24.87 -1.22 4.19
CA GLN A 74 25.65 -1.16 5.43
C GLN A 74 26.55 0.09 5.55
N PRO A 75 27.37 0.45 4.55
CA PRO A 75 28.23 1.64 4.65
C PRO A 75 27.46 2.98 4.61
N LEU A 76 26.19 2.99 4.22
CA LEU A 76 25.36 4.20 4.09
C LEU A 76 24.53 4.49 5.35
N VAL A 77 24.45 3.54 6.29
CA VAL A 77 23.58 3.62 7.47
C VAL A 77 23.88 4.84 8.32
N ASP A 78 25.15 5.12 8.63
CA ASP A 78 25.53 6.26 9.48
C ASP A 78 25.19 7.60 8.84
N ALA A 79 25.42 7.71 7.53
CA ALA A 79 25.07 8.91 6.76
C ALA A 79 23.54 9.12 6.72
N PHE A 80 22.78 8.04 6.56
CA PHE A 80 21.33 8.07 6.63
C PHE A 80 20.83 8.50 8.00
N HIS A 81 21.37 7.94 9.09
CA HIS A 81 21.00 8.34 10.46
C HIS A 81 21.22 9.83 10.71
N ALA A 82 22.39 10.36 10.30
CA ALA A 82 22.69 11.78 10.40
C ALA A 82 21.70 12.65 9.60
N GLN A 83 21.30 12.22 8.40
CA GLN A 83 20.36 12.96 7.56
C GLN A 83 18.91 12.87 8.06
N ALA A 84 18.51 11.70 8.57
CA ALA A 84 17.18 11.44 9.10
C ALA A 84 16.95 12.00 10.51
N GLY A 85 18.01 12.49 11.17
CA GLY A 85 17.96 12.94 12.57
C GLY A 85 17.70 11.80 13.55
N ILE A 86 18.03 10.56 13.16
CA ILE A 86 17.89 9.38 13.99
C ILE A 86 19.18 9.24 14.81
N PRO A 87 19.10 9.11 16.16
CA PRO A 87 20.27 8.87 16.98
C PRO A 87 20.96 7.57 16.54
N THR A 88 22.25 7.64 16.19
CA THR A 88 23.05 6.48 15.77
C THR A 88 23.31 5.50 16.92
N ASP A 89 23.11 5.95 18.17
CA ASP A 89 23.30 5.18 19.39
C ASP A 89 21.96 4.57 19.86
N ALA A 90 21.37 3.72 19.03
CA ALA A 90 20.41 2.75 19.52
C ALA A 90 21.21 1.53 19.98
N ALA A 91 21.46 1.42 21.30
CA ALA A 91 22.08 0.25 21.89
C ALA A 91 21.45 -1.02 21.28
N ALA A 92 22.28 -1.84 20.63
CA ALA A 92 21.81 -3.07 20.00
C ALA A 92 20.98 -3.87 21.02
N PRO A 93 19.79 -4.37 20.66
CA PRO A 93 19.10 -5.30 21.52
C PRO A 93 20.03 -6.48 21.76
N THR A 94 20.51 -6.62 22.99
CA THR A 94 21.29 -7.77 23.44
C THR A 94 20.55 -9.06 23.11
N PRO A 95 21.25 -10.09 22.61
CA PRO A 95 20.64 -11.35 22.18
C PRO A 95 19.89 -12.08 23.31
#